data_AF-A0A920GCL6-F1
#
_entry.id   AF-A0A920GCL6-F1
#
_cell.length_a   1.000
_cell.length_b   1.000
_cell.length_c   1.000
_cell.angle_alpha   90.00
_cell.angle_beta   90.00
_cell.angle_gamma   90.00
#
_symmetry.space_group_name_H-M   'P 1'
#
loop_
_entity.id
_entity.type
_entity.pdbx_description
1 polymer ?
#
loop_
_entity_poly.entity_id
_entity_poly.type
_entity_poly.pdbx_seq_one_letter_code
_entity_poly.pdbx_strand_id
1 'polypeptide(L)'
;MNLNLSEARIKFDETDQPVSVTEHHQEEAHQLIEEFMIAANTCAAETLEQAGESCVYRIHDQPDPEKIVSLRELTDALSLPFAKGQVMTPHRFNELLMKVKDTDSETAVNEAVLRCQSRAVYSPDNIGHYGLGLTRYAHFTSPIRRYADLLVHRGLIKIMTGKKAAGRQRAGKN
;
A
#
# COMPACT_ATOMS: atom_id res chain seq x y z
N MET A 1 -3.91 -7.03 2.57
CA MET A 1 -4.60 -7.95 1.63
C MET A 1 -3.53 -8.86 1.05
N ASN A 2 -3.79 -10.15 0.87
CA ASN A 2 -2.76 -11.09 0.40
C ASN A 2 -3.09 -11.56 -1.03
N LEU A 3 -2.51 -10.88 -2.02
CA LEU A 3 -2.63 -11.23 -3.45
C LEU A 3 -1.36 -11.97 -3.85
N ASN A 4 -1.50 -13.22 -4.31
CA ASN A 4 -0.36 -13.98 -4.82
C ASN A 4 -0.18 -13.68 -6.31
N LEU A 5 0.61 -12.66 -6.62
CA LEU A 5 0.96 -12.30 -7.99
C LEU A 5 2.45 -12.55 -8.15
N SER A 6 2.82 -13.46 -9.06
CA SER A 6 4.23 -13.72 -9.37
C SER A 6 4.83 -12.50 -10.06
N GLU A 7 5.92 -11.97 -9.50
CA GLU A 7 6.69 -10.92 -10.15
C GLU A 7 7.68 -11.55 -11.14
N ALA A 8 7.74 -11.00 -12.36
CA ALA A 8 8.70 -11.45 -13.37
C ALA A 8 10.07 -10.81 -13.14
N ARG A 9 11.11 -11.64 -13.03
CA ARG A 9 12.51 -11.20 -12.99
C ARG A 9 13.17 -11.47 -14.33
N ILE A 10 13.64 -10.41 -14.98
CA ILE A 10 14.36 -10.49 -16.25
C ILE A 10 15.86 -10.62 -15.95
N LYS A 11 16.51 -11.63 -16.54
CA LYS A 11 17.96 -11.78 -16.51
C LYS A 11 18.54 -11.14 -17.77
N PHE A 12 19.57 -10.32 -17.59
CA PHE A 12 20.31 -9.69 -18.67
C PHE A 12 21.70 -10.31 -18.79
N ASP A 13 22.26 -10.32 -20.00
CA ASP A 13 23.66 -10.65 -20.24
C ASP A 13 24.58 -9.43 -20.05
N GLU A 14 25.87 -9.61 -20.33
CA GLU A 14 26.89 -8.55 -20.23
C GLU A 14 26.71 -7.39 -21.23
N THR A 15 25.81 -7.56 -22.21
CA THR A 15 25.49 -6.56 -23.23
C THR A 15 24.14 -5.88 -22.99
N ASP A 16 23.58 -6.03 -21.78
CA ASP A 16 22.24 -5.56 -21.39
C ASP A 16 21.10 -6.14 -22.25
N GLN A 17 21.29 -7.32 -22.87
CA GLN A 17 20.23 -8.00 -23.60
C GLN A 17 19.47 -8.99 -22.70
N PRO A 18 18.13 -9.03 -22.76
CA PRO A 18 17.33 -9.94 -21.95
C PRO A 18 17.49 -11.38 -22.44
N VAL A 19 17.96 -12.28 -21.56
CA VAL A 19 18.24 -13.68 -21.89
C VAL A 19 17.22 -14.67 -21.32
N SER A 20 16.53 -14.32 -20.24
CA SER A 20 15.50 -15.18 -19.65
C SER A 20 14.56 -14.41 -18.73
N VAL A 21 13.36 -14.94 -18.55
CA VAL A 21 12.40 -14.49 -17.54
C VAL A 21 12.20 -15.61 -16.53
N THR A 22 12.34 -15.30 -15.24
CA THR A 22 12.10 -16.24 -14.14
C THR A 22 11.07 -15.65 -13.20
N GLU A 23 10.26 -16.49 -12.56
CA GLU A 23 9.37 -16.03 -11.50
C GLU A 23 10.17 -15.70 -10.23
N HIS A 24 9.80 -14.60 -9.58
CA HIS A 24 10.35 -14.21 -8.29
C HIS A 24 9.41 -14.70 -7.19
N HIS A 25 9.92 -15.59 -6.34
CA HIS A 25 9.19 -16.07 -5.17
C HIS A 25 9.58 -15.27 -3.93
N GLN A 26 8.58 -14.88 -3.14
CA GLN A 26 8.79 -14.17 -1.89
C GLN A 26 9.18 -15.19 -0.81
N GLU A 27 10.43 -15.15 -0.35
CA GLU A 27 10.90 -16.01 0.75
C GLU A 27 10.49 -15.46 2.11
N GLU A 28 10.50 -16.30 3.15
CA GLU A 28 10.17 -15.91 4.54
C GLU A 28 11.00 -14.72 5.05
N ALA A 29 12.29 -14.67 4.66
CA ALA A 29 13.17 -13.56 5.01
C ALA A 29 12.68 -12.22 4.43
N HIS A 30 12.11 -12.23 3.22
CA HIS A 30 11.55 -11.02 2.61
C HIS A 30 10.32 -10.55 3.36
N GLN A 31 9.44 -11.48 3.76
CA GLN A 31 8.25 -11.17 4.55
C GLN A 31 8.62 -10.57 5.92
N LEU A 32 9.62 -11.16 6.60
CA LEU A 32 10.09 -10.64 7.89
C LEU A 32 10.59 -9.18 7.78
N ILE A 33 11.37 -8.88 6.75
CA ILE A 33 11.85 -7.52 6.51
C ILE A 33 10.69 -6.57 6.19
N GLU A 34 9.72 -7.02 5.39
CA GLU A 34 8.51 -6.24 5.09
C GLU A 34 7.73 -5.87 6.36
N GLU A 35 7.53 -6.83 7.27
CA GLU A 35 6.84 -6.61 8.54
C GLU A 35 7.57 -5.60 9.43
N PHE A 36 8.92 -5.71 9.54
CA PHE A 36 9.71 -4.71 10.25
C PHE A 36 9.61 -3.32 9.62
N MET A 37 9.61 -3.25 8.29
CA MET A 37 9.47 -1.98 7.58
C MET A 37 8.09 -1.36 7.82
N ILE A 38 7.02 -2.16 7.83
CA ILE A 38 5.66 -1.69 8.11
C ILE A 38 5.55 -1.15 9.55
N ALA A 39 6.11 -1.86 10.52
CA ALA A 39 6.14 -1.43 11.92
C ALA A 39 6.88 -0.10 12.09
N ALA A 40 8.08 0.02 11.50
CA ALA A 40 8.87 1.25 11.55
C ALA A 40 8.17 2.44 10.85
N ASN A 41 7.57 2.20 9.69
CA ASN A 41 6.79 3.18 8.93
C ASN A 41 5.57 3.69 9.74
N THR A 42 4.89 2.80 10.46
CA THR A 42 3.74 3.15 11.31
C THR A 42 4.19 3.98 12.51
N CYS A 43 5.25 3.57 13.19
CA CYS A 43 5.84 4.30 14.32
C CYS A 43 6.30 5.71 13.91
N ALA A 44 6.91 5.87 12.74
CA ALA A 44 7.32 7.17 12.22
C ALA A 44 6.11 8.11 12.00
N ALA A 45 5.02 7.59 11.43
CA ALA A 45 3.80 8.36 11.23
C ALA A 45 3.19 8.79 12.58
N GLU A 46 3.08 7.86 13.53
CA GLU A 46 2.60 8.11 14.89
C GLU A 46 3.42 9.17 15.61
N THR A 47 4.74 9.07 15.54
CA THR A 47 5.66 9.99 16.21
C THR A 47 5.51 11.42 15.70
N LEU A 48 5.42 11.60 14.38
CA LEU A 48 5.21 12.92 13.77
C LEU A 48 3.85 13.52 14.16
N GLU A 49 2.80 12.70 14.10
CA GLU A 49 1.44 13.12 14.40
C GLU A 49 1.26 13.50 15.87
N GLN A 50 1.81 12.71 16.80
CA GLN A 50 1.80 13.02 18.24
C GLN A 50 2.54 14.31 18.57
N ALA A 51 3.61 14.63 17.83
CA ALA A 51 4.35 15.87 17.99
C ALA A 51 3.71 17.08 17.28
N GLY A 52 2.61 16.89 16.53
CA GLY A 52 1.98 17.93 15.71
C GLY A 52 2.87 18.44 14.56
N GLU A 53 3.86 17.64 14.13
CA GLU A 53 4.73 17.97 13.01
C GLU A 53 4.09 17.52 11.69
N SER A 54 4.36 18.24 10.60
CA SER A 54 3.87 17.85 9.29
C SER A 54 4.38 16.46 8.88
N CYS A 55 3.48 15.58 8.46
CA CYS A 55 3.78 14.27 7.91
C CYS A 55 3.32 14.16 6.46
N VAL A 56 4.04 13.39 5.64
CA VAL A 56 3.58 12.99 4.31
C VAL A 56 3.13 11.54 4.41
N TYR A 57 1.83 11.35 4.58
CA TYR A 57 1.23 10.04 4.69
C TYR A 57 1.24 9.32 3.35
N ARG A 58 1.41 8.00 3.40
CA ARG A 58 1.11 7.12 2.28
C ARG A 58 -0.30 6.60 2.51
N ILE A 59 -1.27 7.22 1.87
CA ILE A 59 -2.68 6.89 2.04
C ILE A 59 -3.14 5.90 0.96
N HIS A 60 -4.13 5.09 1.29
CA HIS A 60 -4.79 4.20 0.36
C HIS A 60 -6.28 4.20 0.68
N ASP A 61 -7.07 4.73 -0.24
CA ASP A 61 -8.51 4.86 -0.06
C ASP A 61 -9.23 3.51 -0.18
N GLN A 62 -10.51 3.49 0.17
CA GLN A 62 -11.41 2.37 -0.09
C GLN A 62 -11.55 2.12 -1.60
N PRO A 63 -11.88 0.87 -2.02
CA PRO A 63 -12.15 0.55 -3.40
C PRO A 63 -13.35 1.36 -3.95
N ASP A 64 -13.30 1.68 -5.23
CA ASP A 64 -14.37 2.39 -5.93
C ASP A 64 -15.67 1.55 -5.92
N PRO A 65 -16.80 2.11 -5.44
CA PRO A 65 -18.09 1.42 -5.42
C PRO A 65 -18.51 0.85 -6.78
N GLU A 66 -18.26 1.54 -7.89
CA GLU A 66 -18.63 1.06 -9.23
C GLU A 66 -17.83 -0.18 -9.60
N LYS A 67 -16.53 -0.19 -9.28
CA LYS A 67 -15.66 -1.35 -9.53
C LYS A 67 -16.00 -2.54 -8.64
N ILE A 68 -16.50 -2.29 -7.42
CA ILE A 68 -17.04 -3.35 -6.56
C ILE A 68 -18.28 -3.99 -7.19
N VAL A 69 -19.13 -3.22 -7.88
CA VAL A 69 -20.28 -3.79 -8.60
C VAL A 69 -19.79 -4.72 -9.71
N SER A 70 -18.83 -4.30 -10.53
CA SER A 70 -18.27 -5.18 -11.58
C SER A 70 -17.61 -6.45 -11.02
N LEU A 71 -16.91 -6.36 -9.88
CA LEU A 71 -16.39 -7.55 -9.19
C LEU A 71 -17.52 -8.49 -8.76
N ARG A 72 -18.63 -7.96 -8.24
CA ARG A 72 -19.79 -8.76 -7.84
C ARG A 72 -20.42 -9.51 -9.01
N GLU A 73 -20.57 -8.84 -10.15
CA GLU A 73 -21.13 -9.46 -11.36
C GLU A 73 -20.27 -10.65 -11.81
N LEU A 74 -18.94 -10.48 -11.79
CA LEU A 74 -18.01 -11.57 -12.08
C LEU A 74 -18.17 -12.72 -11.07
N THR A 75 -18.18 -12.43 -9.77
CA THR A 75 -18.29 -13.48 -8.75
C THR A 75 -19.64 -14.20 -8.79
N ASP A 76 -20.72 -13.50 -9.11
CA ASP A 76 -22.06 -14.08 -9.29
C ASP A 76 -22.09 -15.03 -10.51
N ALA A 77 -21.44 -14.66 -11.62
CA ALA A 77 -21.32 -15.53 -12.81
C ALA A 77 -20.51 -16.81 -12.52
N LEU A 78 -19.57 -16.74 -11.58
CA LEU A 78 -18.76 -17.87 -11.13
C LEU A 78 -19.42 -18.69 -10.00
N SER A 79 -20.67 -18.39 -9.63
CA SER A 79 -21.36 -19.02 -8.49
C SER A 79 -20.60 -18.88 -7.16
N LEU A 80 -19.85 -17.79 -6.99
CA LEU A 80 -19.08 -17.44 -5.80
C LEU A 80 -19.76 -16.25 -5.11
N PRO A 81 -20.81 -16.45 -4.29
CA PRO A 81 -21.57 -15.34 -3.75
C PRO A 81 -20.70 -14.43 -2.88
N PHE A 82 -20.64 -13.15 -3.27
CA PHE A 82 -19.93 -12.08 -2.57
C PHE A 82 -20.94 -11.09 -1.98
N ALA A 83 -21.05 -11.04 -0.65
CA ALA A 83 -22.19 -10.44 0.04
C ALA A 83 -22.48 -8.97 -0.34
N LYS A 84 -23.77 -8.68 -0.59
CA LYS A 84 -24.30 -7.38 -1.01
C LYS A 84 -24.44 -6.40 0.18
N GLY A 85 -24.26 -5.11 -0.07
CA GLY A 85 -24.63 -4.02 0.86
C GLY A 85 -23.75 -3.80 2.09
N GLN A 86 -22.71 -4.62 2.30
CA GLN A 86 -21.79 -4.47 3.42
C GLN A 86 -20.57 -3.65 3.02
N VAL A 87 -19.97 -2.92 3.97
CA VAL A 87 -18.69 -2.21 3.76
C VAL A 87 -17.64 -3.23 3.31
N MET A 88 -16.97 -2.97 2.20
CA MET A 88 -15.89 -3.82 1.74
C MET A 88 -14.71 -3.68 2.69
N THR A 89 -14.24 -4.81 3.21
CA THR A 89 -13.09 -4.88 4.11
C THR A 89 -11.99 -5.72 3.48
N PRO A 90 -10.70 -5.49 3.81
CA PRO A 90 -9.61 -6.32 3.33
C PRO A 90 -9.80 -7.81 3.64
N HIS A 91 -10.43 -8.14 4.78
CA HIS A 91 -10.73 -9.51 5.18
C HIS A 91 -11.62 -10.24 4.17
N ARG A 92 -12.66 -9.58 3.64
CA ARG A 92 -13.59 -10.19 2.67
C ARG A 92 -12.95 -10.47 1.33
N PHE A 93 -12.05 -9.59 0.91
CA PHE A 93 -11.24 -9.85 -0.28
C PHE A 93 -10.37 -11.09 -0.05
N ASN A 94 -9.71 -11.21 1.10
CA ASN A 94 -8.93 -12.40 1.42
C ASN A 94 -9.79 -13.68 1.46
N GLU A 95 -11.02 -13.63 2.01
CA GLU A 95 -11.95 -14.77 1.97
C GLU A 95 -12.31 -15.19 0.54
N LEU A 96 -12.58 -14.22 -0.35
CA LEU A 96 -12.84 -14.48 -1.76
C LEU A 96 -11.61 -15.11 -2.44
N LEU A 97 -10.42 -14.56 -2.21
CA LEU A 97 -9.16 -15.05 -2.77
C LEU A 97 -8.84 -16.47 -2.31
N MET A 98 -9.12 -16.81 -1.04
CA MET A 98 -8.94 -18.18 -0.54
C MET A 98 -9.89 -19.19 -1.21
N LYS A 99 -11.12 -18.78 -1.55
CA LYS A 99 -12.11 -19.68 -2.19
C LYS A 99 -11.75 -20.03 -3.63
N VAL A 100 -11.05 -19.13 -4.32
CA VAL A 100 -10.67 -19.32 -5.73
C VAL A 100 -9.26 -19.86 -5.90
N LYS A 101 -8.51 -20.02 -4.80
CA LYS A 101 -7.16 -20.55 -4.84
C LYS A 101 -7.14 -21.96 -5.45
N ASP A 102 -6.18 -22.20 -6.33
CA ASP A 102 -5.99 -23.47 -7.05
C ASP A 102 -7.20 -23.86 -7.94
N THR A 103 -7.99 -22.87 -8.39
CA THR A 103 -9.11 -23.06 -9.32
C THR A 103 -8.87 -22.36 -10.66
N ASP A 104 -9.56 -22.78 -11.72
CA ASP A 104 -9.51 -22.13 -13.04
C ASP A 104 -9.92 -20.65 -13.01
N SER A 105 -10.63 -20.23 -11.95
CA SER A 105 -11.09 -18.84 -11.75
C SER A 105 -10.09 -17.98 -10.97
N GLU A 106 -9.00 -18.54 -10.45
CA GLU A 106 -8.05 -17.85 -9.58
C GLU A 106 -7.52 -16.57 -10.22
N THR A 107 -6.99 -16.67 -11.44
CA THR A 107 -6.37 -15.54 -12.15
C THR A 107 -7.39 -14.44 -12.41
N ALA A 108 -8.56 -14.78 -12.93
CA ALA A 108 -9.60 -13.80 -13.26
C ALA A 108 -10.09 -13.03 -12.03
N VAL A 109 -10.28 -13.74 -10.91
CA VAL A 109 -10.73 -13.12 -9.66
C VAL A 109 -9.63 -12.28 -9.01
N ASN A 110 -8.37 -12.75 -8.99
CA ASN A 110 -7.23 -11.97 -8.50
C ASN A 110 -7.09 -10.64 -9.24
N GLU A 111 -7.17 -10.67 -10.58
CA GLU A 111 -7.10 -9.46 -11.40
C GLU A 111 -8.27 -8.51 -11.15
N ALA A 112 -9.49 -9.04 -11.01
CA ALA A 112 -10.67 -8.23 -10.75
C ALA A 112 -10.59 -7.55 -9.37
N VAL A 113 -10.14 -8.27 -8.34
CA VAL A 113 -9.88 -7.74 -7.00
C VAL A 113 -8.80 -6.66 -7.04
N LEU A 114 -7.71 -6.86 -7.79
CA LEU A 114 -6.67 -5.85 -7.93
C LEU A 114 -7.20 -4.59 -8.62
N ARG A 115 -7.96 -4.74 -9.71
CA ARG A 115 -8.52 -3.62 -10.48
C ARG A 115 -9.54 -2.81 -9.70
N CYS A 116 -10.22 -3.41 -8.72
CA CYS A 116 -11.16 -2.66 -7.87
C CYS A 116 -10.45 -1.78 -6.83
N GLN A 117 -9.20 -2.09 -6.44
CA GLN A 117 -8.47 -1.31 -5.44
C GLN A 117 -8.19 0.12 -5.92
N SER A 118 -8.21 1.05 -4.97
CA SER A 118 -7.73 2.41 -5.17
C SER A 118 -6.20 2.44 -5.19
N ARG A 119 -5.62 3.42 -5.89
CA ARG A 119 -4.16 3.59 -5.91
C ARG A 119 -3.70 4.28 -4.63
N ALA A 120 -2.65 3.78 -4.00
CA ALA A 120 -2.01 4.49 -2.90
C ALA A 120 -1.27 5.75 -3.39
N VAL A 121 -1.42 6.86 -2.67
CA VAL A 121 -0.84 8.17 -3.01
C VAL A 121 -0.18 8.80 -1.79
N TYR A 122 0.67 9.80 -2.02
CA TYR A 122 1.23 10.62 -0.94
C TYR A 122 0.32 11.82 -0.68
N SER A 123 0.02 12.09 0.58
CA SER A 123 -0.89 13.16 0.98
C SER A 123 -0.47 13.77 2.32
N PRO A 124 -0.64 15.09 2.53
CA PRO A 124 -0.54 15.70 3.86
C PRO A 124 -1.73 15.33 4.76
N ASP A 125 -2.89 15.03 4.16
CA ASP A 125 -4.11 14.64 4.87
C ASP A 125 -4.13 13.13 5.07
N ASN A 126 -4.39 12.69 6.30
CA ASN A 126 -4.45 11.28 6.67
C ASN A 126 -5.89 10.75 6.58
N ILE A 127 -6.11 9.81 5.64
CA ILE A 127 -7.35 9.03 5.53
C ILE A 127 -7.14 7.54 5.89
N GLY A 128 -5.94 7.19 6.38
CA GLY A 128 -5.51 5.81 6.60
C GLY A 128 -5.05 5.09 5.33
N HIS A 129 -4.73 3.81 5.50
CA HIS A 129 -4.24 2.94 4.44
C HIS A 129 -5.08 1.66 4.39
N TYR A 130 -6.16 1.69 3.61
CA TYR A 130 -7.14 0.60 3.47
C TYR A 130 -6.49 -0.75 3.17
N GLY A 131 -5.59 -0.84 2.20
CA GLY A 131 -4.96 -2.12 1.81
C GLY A 131 -4.15 -2.81 2.91
N LEU A 132 -3.63 -2.02 3.87
CA LEU A 132 -2.86 -2.50 5.03
C LEU A 132 -3.71 -2.57 6.31
N GLY A 133 -4.92 -2.01 6.31
CA GLY A 133 -5.76 -1.92 7.50
C GLY A 133 -5.20 -0.99 8.60
N LEU A 134 -4.38 0.00 8.23
CA LEU A 134 -3.72 0.91 9.17
C LEU A 134 -4.41 2.28 9.20
N THR A 135 -4.57 2.86 10.39
CA THR A 135 -5.17 4.21 10.55
C THR A 135 -4.23 5.34 10.15
N ARG A 136 -2.92 5.07 10.13
CA ARG A 136 -1.86 6.00 9.76
C ARG A 136 -0.67 5.22 9.24
N TYR A 137 -0.07 5.70 8.16
CA TYR A 137 1.07 5.06 7.55
C TYR A 137 1.87 6.09 6.76
N ALA A 138 3.20 6.10 6.93
CA ALA A 138 4.10 6.95 6.18
C ALA A 138 5.34 6.13 5.79
N HIS A 139 5.83 6.30 4.57
CA HIS A 139 7.10 5.68 4.21
C HIS A 139 8.25 6.39 4.92
N PHE A 140 9.11 5.61 5.58
CA PHE A 140 10.26 6.08 6.34
C PHE A 140 11.54 5.30 6.02
N THR A 141 11.40 4.04 5.62
CA THR A 141 12.49 3.04 5.57
C THR A 141 13.33 3.05 4.29
N SER A 142 13.13 3.97 3.34
CA SER A 142 13.93 4.04 2.11
C SER A 142 14.24 5.47 1.61
N PRO A 143 14.85 6.34 2.43
CA PRO A 143 15.16 7.73 2.06
C PRO A 143 16.11 7.88 0.86
N ILE A 144 16.94 6.87 0.56
CA ILE A 144 17.88 6.91 -0.57
C ILE A 144 17.14 6.93 -1.91
N ARG A 145 15.96 6.29 -2.00
CA ARG A 145 15.23 6.06 -3.25
C ARG A 145 13.82 6.65 -3.28
N ARG A 146 13.37 7.30 -2.19
CA ARG A 146 12.04 7.91 -2.09
C ARG A 146 12.12 9.25 -1.37
N TYR A 147 11.63 10.29 -2.03
CA TYR A 147 11.65 11.65 -1.49
C TYR A 147 10.70 11.85 -0.29
N ALA A 148 9.56 11.14 -0.26
CA ALA A 148 8.63 11.20 0.86
C ALA A 148 9.30 10.77 2.18
N ASP A 149 10.07 9.68 2.15
CA ASP A 149 10.86 9.20 3.28
C ASP A 149 11.85 10.29 3.76
N LEU A 150 12.50 11.04 2.86
CA LEU A 150 13.37 12.17 3.27
C LEU A 150 12.62 13.26 4.03
N LEU A 151 11.38 13.57 3.66
CA LEU A 151 10.56 14.56 4.37
C LEU A 151 10.19 14.06 5.78
N VAL A 152 9.82 12.78 5.90
CA VAL A 152 9.55 12.13 7.19
C VAL A 152 10.80 12.14 8.08
N HIS A 153 11.97 11.76 7.54
CA HIS A 153 13.26 11.82 8.27
C HIS A 153 13.55 13.23 8.79
N ARG A 154 13.35 14.27 7.96
CA ARG A 154 13.55 15.67 8.38
C ARG A 154 12.61 16.07 9.51
N GLY A 155 11.34 15.67 9.45
CA GLY A 155 10.37 15.92 10.52
C GLY A 155 10.79 15.26 11.84
N LEU A 156 11.23 14.00 11.79
CA LEU A 156 11.67 13.28 12.98
C LEU A 156 12.92 13.91 13.61
N ILE A 157 13.93 14.24 12.80
CA ILE A 157 15.14 14.93 13.27
C ILE A 157 14.80 16.28 13.90
N LYS A 158 13.84 17.01 13.32
CA LYS A 158 13.38 18.30 13.84
C LYS A 158 12.79 18.16 15.26
N ILE A 159 11.96 17.14 15.48
CA ILE A 159 11.41 16.83 16.80
C ILE A 159 12.53 16.46 17.78
N MET A 160 13.44 15.56 17.37
CA MET A 160 14.53 15.08 18.24
C MET A 160 15.52 16.17 18.64
N THR A 161 15.76 17.14 17.76
CA THR A 161 16.75 18.22 18.00
C THR A 161 16.14 19.50 18.56
N GLY A 162 14.82 19.59 18.68
CA GLY A 162 14.11 20.79 19.14
C GLY A 162 14.26 22.02 18.21
N LYS A 163 14.86 21.84 17.02
CA LYS A 163 15.04 22.93 16.05
C LYS A 163 13.70 23.26 15.40
N LYS A 164 13.01 24.31 15.86
CA LYS A 164 11.89 24.86 15.09
C LYS A 164 12.39 25.27 13.70
N ALA A 165 11.72 24.81 12.64
CA ALA A 165 12.01 25.27 11.29
C ALA A 165 11.83 26.79 11.28
N ALA A 166 12.85 27.52 10.82
CA ALA A 166 12.77 28.96 10.62
C ALA A 166 11.45 29.28 9.89
N GLY A 167 10.60 30.08 10.54
CA GLY A 167 9.18 30.17 10.23
C GLY A 167 8.90 30.43 8.75
N ARG A 168 8.09 29.58 8.13
CA ARG A 168 7.29 30.02 6.98
C ARG A 168 6.21 30.93 7.55
N GLN A 169 6.44 32.24 7.46
CA GLN A 169 5.37 33.22 7.56
C GLN A 169 4.27 32.79 6.60
N ARG A 170 3.09 32.45 7.14
CA ARG A 170 1.88 32.34 6.32
C ARG A 170 1.65 33.74 5.75
N ALA A 171 1.95 33.93 4.47
CA ALA A 171 1.50 35.11 3.74
C ALA A 171 -0.03 35.12 3.83
N GLY A 172 -0.56 36.08 4.59
CA GLY A 172 -1.99 36.35 4.63
C GLY A 172 -2.47 36.62 3.22
N LYS A 173 -3.53 35.92 2.80
CA LYS A 173 -4.33 36.36 1.68
C LYS A 173 -5.42 37.26 2.27
N ASN A 174 -5.38 38.52 1.84
CA ASN A 174 -6.48 39.47 1.90
C ASN A 174 -7.73 38.93 1.19
#